data_AF-A0A7W1NDR2-F1
#
_entry.id   AF-A0A7W1NDR2-F1
#
_cell.length_a   1.000
_cell.length_b   1.000
_cell.length_c   1.000
_cell.angle_alpha   90.00
_cell.angle_beta   90.00
_cell.angle_gamma   90.00
#
_symmetry.space_group_name_H-M   'P 1'
#
loop_
_entity.id
_entity.type
_entity.pdbx_description
1 polymer ?
#
loop_
_entity_poly.entity_id
_entity_poly.type
_entity_poly.pdbx_seq_one_letter_code
_entity_poly.pdbx_strand_id
1 'polypeptide(L)'
;MRRGDVLLLIVALCAGALCFTNLGRLWPLVDVDLFAHRDAPAEAELVLVEALGFGAHAQRGARLRVEEPALDYLQHAFGRDQAQELIRAGLPVAQVRATWKRAGDADSLTVFLHPDGRLLGFNRGVQEDAVGAALADAAAEDLARAALADRLGVPVAAYALTRRSRHERPARSDHELSFERRYSDQPELRERIDVLVAGDQVA
;
A
#
# COMPACT_ATOMS: atom_id res chain seq x y z
N MET A 1 36.06 9.61 43.90
CA MET A 1 34.62 9.42 43.63
C MET A 1 33.90 9.20 44.94
N ARG A 2 32.85 9.97 45.21
CA ARG A 2 31.98 9.78 46.38
C ARG A 2 31.14 8.52 46.17
N ARG A 3 30.67 7.89 47.26
CA ARG A 3 29.79 6.70 47.18
C ARG A 3 28.52 6.96 46.34
N GLY A 4 28.02 8.20 46.35
CA GLY A 4 26.91 8.63 45.51
C GLY A 4 27.23 8.58 44.01
N ASP A 5 28.45 8.95 43.62
CA ASP A 5 28.88 8.93 42.20
C ASP A 5 28.91 7.50 41.67
N VAL A 6 29.37 6.54 42.49
CA VAL A 6 29.41 5.11 42.13
C VAL A 6 28.00 4.54 41.97
N LEU A 7 27.07 4.89 42.87
CA LEU A 7 25.67 4.48 42.77
C LEU A 7 25.00 5.03 41.51
N LEU A 8 25.21 6.31 41.19
CA LEU A 8 24.68 6.92 39.97
C LEU A 8 25.24 6.25 38.71
N LEU A 9 26.52 5.90 38.72
CA LEU A 9 27.18 5.24 37.59
C LEU A 9 26.62 3.82 37.36
N ILE A 10 26.36 3.06 38.44
CA ILE A 10 25.71 1.75 38.35
C ILE A 10 24.28 1.87 37.81
N VAL A 11 23.49 2.82 38.32
CA VAL A 11 22.11 3.05 37.81
C VAL A 11 22.12 3.44 36.34
N ALA A 12 23.03 4.33 35.93
CA ALA A 12 23.18 4.73 34.54
C ALA A 12 23.56 3.55 33.63
N LEU A 13 24.48 2.68 34.05
CA LEU A 13 24.85 1.48 33.31
C LEU A 13 23.69 0.48 33.21
N CYS A 14 22.94 0.25 34.30
CA CYS A 14 21.77 -0.63 34.29
C CYS A 14 20.65 -0.08 33.39
N ALA A 15 20.36 1.23 33.47
CA ALA A 15 19.37 1.87 32.61
C ALA A 15 19.81 1.84 31.14
N GLY A 16 21.09 2.08 30.86
CA GLY A 16 21.66 1.94 29.52
C GLY A 16 21.53 0.51 28.99
N ALA A 17 21.92 -0.50 29.78
CA ALA A 17 21.79 -1.90 29.39
C ALA A 17 20.33 -2.30 29.14
N LEU A 18 19.39 -1.86 29.99
CA LEU A 18 17.96 -2.07 29.79
C LEU A 18 17.45 -1.40 28.51
N CYS A 19 17.88 -0.18 28.22
CA CYS A 19 17.53 0.53 27.00
C CYS A 19 18.06 -0.21 25.75
N PHE A 20 19.34 -0.57 25.73
CA PHE A 20 19.95 -1.27 24.60
C PHE A 20 19.38 -2.68 24.36
N THR A 21 19.07 -3.42 25.42
CA THR A 21 18.45 -4.76 25.30
C THR A 21 16.99 -4.70 24.85
N ASN A 22 16.29 -3.60 25.13
CA ASN A 22 14.91 -3.38 24.67
C ASN A 22 14.83 -2.56 23.37
N LEU A 23 15.96 -2.10 22.82
CA LEU A 23 15.98 -1.26 21.63
C LEU A 23 15.33 -1.97 20.42
N GLY A 24 15.52 -3.29 20.30
CA GLY A 24 14.87 -4.12 19.26
C GLY A 24 13.36 -4.30 19.44
N ARG A 25 12.81 -3.96 20.61
CA ARG A 25 11.35 -3.86 20.83
C ARG A 25 10.83 -2.46 20.48
N LEU A 26 11.68 -1.44 20.61
CA LEU A 26 11.37 -0.04 20.32
C LEU A 26 11.61 0.35 18.85
N TRP A 27 12.29 -0.51 18.08
CA TRP A 27 12.64 -0.31 16.68
C TRP A 27 12.81 -1.68 15.99
N PRO A 28 12.35 -1.93 14.76
CA PRO A 28 11.60 -1.07 13.82
C PRO A 28 10.08 -1.04 14.08
N LEU A 29 9.41 -0.03 13.49
CA LEU A 29 7.94 0.12 13.49
C LEU A 29 7.23 -1.06 12.80
N VAL A 30 7.87 -1.59 11.75
CA VAL A 30 7.44 -2.79 11.04
C VAL A 30 8.63 -3.70 10.84
N ASP A 31 8.45 -4.98 11.14
CA ASP A 31 9.44 -6.05 11.10
C ASP A 31 9.53 -6.66 9.69
N VAL A 32 9.87 -5.79 8.74
CA VAL A 32 10.13 -6.07 7.32
C VAL A 32 11.26 -5.15 6.84
N ASP A 33 11.97 -5.52 5.78
CA ASP A 33 12.98 -4.63 5.19
C ASP A 33 12.30 -3.45 4.47
N LEU A 34 12.13 -2.36 5.20
CA LEU A 34 11.49 -1.14 4.72
C LEU A 34 12.23 -0.45 3.56
N PHE A 35 13.48 -0.82 3.30
CA PHE A 35 14.27 -0.25 2.21
C PHE A 35 14.41 -1.19 1.01
N ALA A 36 13.89 -2.42 1.13
CA ALA A 36 13.74 -3.30 0.00
C ALA A 36 12.96 -2.59 -1.11
N HIS A 37 13.39 -2.76 -2.35
CA HIS A 37 12.83 -2.14 -3.55
C HIS A 37 12.84 -0.60 -3.62
N ARG A 38 13.56 0.07 -2.72
CA ARG A 38 13.77 1.52 -2.83
C ARG A 38 14.52 1.85 -4.13
N ASP A 39 15.64 1.18 -4.38
CA ASP A 39 16.50 1.51 -5.51
C ASP A 39 16.22 0.60 -6.72
N ALA A 40 16.10 -0.71 -6.49
CA ALA A 40 15.80 -1.69 -7.53
C ALA A 40 14.28 -1.95 -7.62
N PRO A 41 13.68 -2.02 -8.83
CA PRO A 41 12.29 -2.39 -8.99
C PRO A 41 12.05 -3.85 -8.62
N ALA A 42 10.86 -4.15 -8.08
CA ALA A 42 10.42 -5.53 -7.87
C ALA A 42 10.03 -6.20 -9.21
N GLU A 43 10.07 -7.52 -9.29
CA GLU A 43 9.65 -8.24 -10.50
C GLU A 43 8.17 -7.97 -10.84
N ALA A 44 7.28 -8.03 -9.84
CA ALA A 44 5.86 -7.74 -10.02
C ALA A 44 5.60 -6.29 -10.49
N GLU A 45 6.44 -5.34 -10.06
CA GLU A 45 6.40 -3.96 -10.53
C GLU A 45 6.73 -3.87 -12.02
N LEU A 46 7.81 -4.52 -12.47
CA LEU A 46 8.23 -4.51 -13.87
C LEU A 46 7.16 -5.12 -14.78
N VAL A 47 6.60 -6.26 -14.39
CA VAL A 47 5.52 -6.92 -15.15
C VAL A 47 4.32 -5.99 -15.34
N LEU A 48 3.91 -5.29 -14.27
CA LEU A 48 2.78 -4.36 -14.35
C LEU A 48 3.10 -3.13 -15.21
N VAL A 49 4.29 -2.55 -15.04
CA VAL A 49 4.74 -1.37 -15.79
C VAL A 49 4.82 -1.68 -17.29
N GLU A 50 5.27 -2.87 -17.66
CA GLU A 50 5.33 -3.34 -19.04
C GLU A 50 3.92 -3.62 -19.60
N ALA A 51 3.07 -4.32 -18.83
CA ALA A 51 1.68 -4.57 -19.22
C ALA A 51 0.87 -3.28 -19.47
N LEU A 52 1.21 -2.20 -18.77
CA LEU A 52 0.59 -0.88 -18.94
C LEU A 52 1.32 0.03 -19.95
N GLY A 53 2.43 -0.42 -20.54
CA GLY A 53 3.19 0.36 -21.54
C GLY A 53 3.92 1.59 -20.99
N PHE A 54 4.27 1.60 -19.69
CA PHE A 54 4.95 2.73 -19.03
C PHE A 54 6.48 2.60 -18.95
N GLY A 55 7.06 1.42 -19.26
CA GLY A 55 8.48 1.16 -18.98
C GLY A 55 9.50 1.94 -19.82
N ALA A 56 9.16 2.31 -21.06
CA ALA A 56 10.10 2.98 -21.95
C ALA A 56 10.29 4.46 -21.59
N HIS A 57 11.55 4.89 -21.42
CA HIS A 57 11.95 6.27 -21.15
C HIS A 57 11.34 6.92 -19.89
N ALA A 58 10.75 6.12 -18.99
CA ALA A 58 10.24 6.60 -17.72
C ALA A 58 11.35 6.63 -16.66
N GLN A 59 11.33 7.65 -15.83
CA GLN A 59 12.13 7.72 -14.61
C GLN A 59 11.32 7.12 -13.45
N ARG A 60 12.01 6.35 -12.61
CA ARG A 60 11.43 5.74 -11.40
C ARG A 60 11.92 6.48 -10.16
N GLY A 61 11.00 6.83 -9.28
CA GLY A 61 11.31 7.27 -7.92
C GLY A 61 10.50 6.46 -6.92
N ALA A 62 11.14 5.89 -5.90
CA ALA A 62 10.45 5.13 -4.87
C ALA A 62 10.63 5.73 -3.48
N ARG A 63 9.58 5.62 -2.67
CA ARG A 63 9.57 6.05 -1.26
C ARG A 63 8.78 5.07 -0.42
N LEU A 64 9.26 4.83 0.79
CA LEU A 64 8.50 4.11 1.79
C LEU A 64 7.33 4.97 2.30
N ARG A 65 6.20 4.33 2.53
CA ARG A 65 5.06 4.86 3.27
C ARG A 65 4.57 3.83 4.28
N VAL A 66 4.26 4.31 5.47
CA VAL A 66 3.60 3.53 6.51
C VAL A 66 2.30 4.26 6.81
N GLU A 67 1.20 3.52 6.78
CA GLU A 67 -0.12 4.00 7.19
C GLU A 67 -0.16 3.98 8.72
N GLU A 68 0.41 5.01 9.34
CA GLU A 68 0.55 5.14 10.79
C GLU A 68 -0.77 4.89 11.55
N PRO A 69 -1.93 5.44 11.15
CA PRO A 69 -3.19 5.17 11.84
C PRO A 69 -3.59 3.68 11.82
N ALA A 70 -3.31 2.98 10.72
CA ALA A 70 -3.60 1.55 10.60
C ALA A 70 -2.63 0.73 11.45
N LEU A 71 -1.34 1.09 11.45
CA LEU A 71 -0.33 0.45 12.28
C LEU A 71 -0.65 0.60 13.77
N ASP A 72 -0.97 1.83 14.20
CA ASP A 72 -1.34 2.13 15.59
C ASP A 72 -2.57 1.32 16.01
N TYR A 73 -3.60 1.28 15.16
CA TYR A 73 -4.78 0.47 15.41
C TYR A 73 -4.43 -1.01 15.59
N LEU A 74 -3.65 -1.58 14.66
CA LEU A 74 -3.26 -2.98 14.73
C LEU A 74 -2.47 -3.30 16.01
N GLN A 75 -1.51 -2.45 16.37
CA GLN A 75 -0.71 -2.65 17.58
C GLN A 75 -1.55 -2.52 18.86
N HIS A 76 -2.49 -1.58 18.91
CA HIS A 76 -3.38 -1.41 20.05
C HIS A 76 -4.40 -2.53 20.19
N ALA A 77 -4.99 -2.97 19.07
CA ALA A 77 -6.08 -3.94 19.07
C ALA A 77 -5.58 -5.39 19.17
N PHE A 78 -4.52 -5.73 18.42
CA PHE A 78 -4.02 -7.11 18.30
C PHE A 78 -2.71 -7.35 19.05
N GLY A 79 -2.06 -6.29 19.54
CA GLY A 79 -0.70 -6.37 20.07
C GLY A 79 0.36 -6.33 18.97
N ARG A 80 1.58 -5.96 19.35
CA ARG A 80 2.69 -5.74 18.40
C ARG A 80 2.99 -6.97 17.54
N ASP A 81 3.16 -8.13 18.15
CA ASP A 81 3.64 -9.32 17.43
C ASP A 81 2.62 -9.79 16.38
N GLN A 82 1.33 -9.84 16.75
CA GLN A 82 0.25 -10.15 15.81
C GLN A 82 0.13 -9.09 14.71
N ALA A 83 0.27 -7.81 15.04
CA ALA A 83 0.30 -6.74 14.03
C ALA A 83 1.43 -6.96 13.02
N GLN A 84 2.62 -7.36 13.46
CA GLN A 84 3.74 -7.65 12.55
C GLN A 84 3.45 -8.87 11.66
N GLU A 85 2.84 -9.93 12.21
CA GLU A 85 2.43 -11.09 11.41
C GLU A 85 1.41 -10.75 10.34
N LEU A 86 0.42 -9.92 10.70
CA LEU A 86 -0.60 -9.41 9.80
C LEU A 86 0.01 -8.60 8.64
N ILE A 87 0.98 -7.74 8.94
CA ILE A 87 1.71 -6.98 7.93
C ILE A 87 2.52 -7.92 7.04
N ARG A 88 3.28 -8.86 7.62
CA ARG A 88 4.02 -9.89 6.84
C ARG A 88 3.11 -10.75 5.98
N ALA A 89 1.87 -11.00 6.40
CA ALA A 89 0.89 -11.73 5.60
C ALA A 89 0.44 -10.93 4.36
N GLY A 90 0.70 -9.62 4.31
CA GLY A 90 0.46 -8.76 3.15
C GLY A 90 -0.61 -7.70 3.37
N LEU A 91 -0.98 -7.39 4.63
CA LEU A 91 -1.83 -6.23 4.90
C LEU A 91 -1.10 -4.94 4.46
N PRO A 92 -1.78 -4.02 3.75
CA PRO A 92 -1.16 -2.86 3.10
C PRO A 92 -0.88 -1.71 4.09
N VAL A 93 -0.16 -2.00 5.18
CA VAL A 93 0.16 -1.02 6.24
C VAL A 93 1.51 -0.36 5.97
N ALA A 94 2.49 -1.12 5.48
CA ALA A 94 3.76 -0.60 5.01
C ALA A 94 3.88 -0.90 3.52
N GLN A 95 4.22 0.11 2.74
CA GLN A 95 4.31 -0.01 1.30
C GLN A 95 5.42 0.86 0.71
N VAL A 96 6.11 0.32 -0.29
CA VAL A 96 7.00 1.07 -1.16
C VAL A 96 6.15 1.61 -2.30
N ARG A 97 6.06 2.95 -2.36
CA ARG A 97 5.38 3.66 -3.44
C ARG A 97 6.40 4.00 -4.52
N ALA A 98 6.38 3.26 -5.62
CA ALA A 98 7.24 3.47 -6.77
C ALA A 98 6.49 4.20 -7.88
N THR A 99 6.92 5.42 -8.20
CA THR A 99 6.30 6.25 -9.24
C THR A 99 7.18 6.30 -10.47
N TRP A 100 6.58 5.96 -11.60
CA TRP A 100 7.14 6.01 -12.95
C TRP A 100 6.57 7.21 -13.68
N LYS A 101 7.45 8.06 -14.21
CA LYS A 101 7.06 9.27 -14.94
C LYS A 101 7.97 9.50 -16.14
N ARG A 102 7.37 9.76 -17.30
CA ARG A 102 8.10 10.19 -18.50
C ARG A 102 8.26 11.70 -18.50
N ALA A 103 9.41 12.18 -18.98
CA ALA A 103 9.62 13.61 -19.15
C ALA A 103 8.67 14.15 -20.24
N GLY A 104 7.95 15.23 -19.94
CA GLY A 104 6.99 15.85 -20.85
C GLY A 104 5.61 15.16 -20.93
N ASP A 105 5.43 14.02 -20.26
CA ASP A 105 4.14 13.35 -20.14
C ASP A 105 3.44 13.79 -18.85
N ALA A 106 2.14 14.07 -18.96
CA ALA A 106 1.32 14.43 -17.82
C ALA A 106 0.91 13.21 -17.00
N ASP A 107 0.88 12.03 -17.64
CA ASP A 107 0.52 10.79 -16.98
C ASP A 107 1.66 10.25 -16.12
N SER A 108 1.30 9.58 -15.03
CA SER A 108 2.25 8.88 -14.17
C SER A 108 1.65 7.57 -13.70
N LEU A 109 2.50 6.57 -13.49
CA LEU A 109 2.10 5.29 -12.93
C LEU A 109 2.75 5.15 -11.56
N THR A 110 1.95 5.06 -10.52
CA THR A 110 2.39 4.72 -9.17
C THR A 110 2.06 3.26 -8.90
N VAL A 111 3.06 2.46 -8.58
CA VAL A 111 2.92 1.08 -8.12
C VAL A 111 3.09 1.06 -6.61
N PHE A 112 2.20 0.37 -5.91
CA PHE A 112 2.27 0.14 -4.47
C PHE A 112 2.74 -1.29 -4.23
N LEU A 113 3.88 -1.42 -3.57
CA LEU A 113 4.50 -2.71 -3.28
C LEU A 113 4.54 -2.93 -1.78
N HIS A 114 4.30 -4.15 -1.35
CA HIS A 114 4.71 -4.57 -0.02
C HIS A 114 6.25 -4.60 0.02
N PRO A 115 6.90 -4.38 1.18
CA PRO A 115 8.36 -4.38 1.27
C PRO A 115 9.04 -5.68 0.82
N ASP A 116 8.31 -6.81 0.78
CA ASP A 116 8.82 -8.07 0.20
C ASP A 116 8.70 -8.18 -1.33
N GLY A 117 8.22 -7.12 -2.00
CA GLY A 117 8.10 -7.05 -3.45
C GLY A 117 6.75 -7.48 -4.02
N ARG A 118 5.79 -7.94 -3.17
CA ARG A 118 4.43 -8.24 -3.63
C ARG A 118 3.70 -6.99 -4.07
N LEU A 119 2.89 -7.10 -5.12
CA LEU A 119 2.05 -6.02 -5.59
C LEU A 119 0.84 -5.83 -4.66
N LEU A 120 0.67 -4.63 -4.12
CA LEU A 120 -0.48 -4.25 -3.30
C LEU A 120 -1.54 -3.47 -4.11
N GLY A 121 -1.11 -2.77 -5.16
CA GLY A 121 -1.98 -1.97 -5.99
C GLY A 121 -1.22 -1.09 -6.96
N PHE A 122 -1.95 -0.30 -7.73
CA PHE A 122 -1.37 0.77 -8.54
C PHE A 122 -2.35 1.93 -8.66
N ASN A 123 -1.84 3.07 -9.13
CA ASN A 123 -2.61 4.22 -9.56
C ASN A 123 -1.99 4.77 -10.83
N ARG A 124 -2.79 4.94 -11.88
CA ARG A 124 -2.43 5.56 -13.15
C ARG A 124 -3.11 6.91 -13.26
N GLY A 125 -2.33 7.95 -13.53
CA GLY A 125 -2.85 9.25 -13.93
C GLY A 125 -3.54 9.14 -15.30
N VAL A 126 -4.77 9.64 -15.37
CA VAL A 126 -5.54 9.77 -16.62
C VAL A 126 -6.02 11.21 -16.70
N GLN A 127 -5.69 11.92 -17.79
CA GLN A 127 -6.13 13.30 -17.99
C GLN A 127 -7.66 13.43 -17.98
N GLU A 128 -8.21 14.55 -17.53
CA GLU A 128 -9.67 14.72 -17.45
C GLU A 128 -10.38 14.76 -18.81
N ASP A 129 -9.68 15.23 -19.84
CA ASP A 129 -10.16 15.35 -21.22
C ASP A 129 -9.83 14.11 -22.08
N ALA A 130 -9.14 13.11 -21.51
CA ALA A 130 -8.85 11.88 -22.23
C ALA A 130 -10.16 11.19 -22.68
N VAL A 131 -10.18 10.78 -23.94
CA VAL A 131 -11.31 10.05 -24.53
C VAL A 131 -11.43 8.67 -23.88
N GLY A 132 -12.65 8.22 -23.64
CA GLY A 132 -12.92 6.88 -23.11
C GLY A 132 -14.38 6.50 -23.25
N ALA A 133 -14.70 5.25 -22.92
CA ALA A 133 -16.08 4.77 -22.97
C ALA A 133 -16.97 5.45 -21.90
N ALA A 134 -18.26 5.53 -22.19
CA ALA A 134 -19.28 5.81 -21.18
C ALA A 134 -19.90 4.50 -20.72
N LEU A 135 -19.25 3.80 -19.79
CA LEU A 135 -19.70 2.50 -19.33
C LEU A 135 -20.93 2.61 -18.41
N ALA A 136 -21.82 1.62 -18.53
CA ALA A 136 -22.83 1.37 -17.52
C ALA A 136 -22.19 0.82 -16.23
N ASP A 137 -22.82 1.10 -15.09
CA ASP A 137 -22.32 0.72 -13.76
C ASP A 137 -21.93 -0.76 -13.63
N ALA A 138 -22.73 -1.67 -14.19
CA ALA A 138 -22.44 -3.10 -14.15
C ALA A 138 -21.17 -3.47 -14.92
N ALA A 139 -20.98 -2.88 -16.11
CA ALA A 139 -19.78 -3.11 -16.91
C ALA A 139 -18.52 -2.53 -16.25
N ALA A 140 -18.65 -1.38 -15.57
CA ALA A 140 -17.56 -0.81 -14.80
C ALA A 140 -17.21 -1.68 -13.58
N GLU A 141 -18.20 -2.24 -12.88
CA GLU A 141 -17.94 -3.18 -11.79
C GLU A 141 -17.25 -4.46 -12.29
N ASP A 142 -17.72 -5.05 -13.39
CA ASP A 142 -17.11 -6.24 -13.98
C ASP A 142 -15.64 -5.99 -14.36
N LEU A 143 -15.36 -4.82 -14.96
CA LEU A 143 -14.00 -4.41 -15.30
C LEU A 143 -13.12 -4.21 -14.05
N ALA A 144 -13.66 -3.61 -12.99
CA ALA A 144 -12.95 -3.44 -11.73
C ALA A 144 -12.63 -4.80 -11.09
N ARG A 145 -13.60 -5.73 -11.03
CA ARG A 145 -13.41 -7.07 -10.48
C ARG A 145 -12.40 -7.88 -11.29
N ALA A 146 -12.46 -7.81 -12.62
CA ALA A 146 -11.47 -8.44 -13.49
C ALA A 146 -10.07 -7.90 -13.21
N ALA A 147 -9.89 -6.58 -13.09
CA ALA A 147 -8.58 -6.00 -12.79
C ALA A 147 -8.05 -6.40 -11.40
N LEU A 148 -8.90 -6.49 -10.38
CA LEU A 148 -8.50 -6.97 -9.06
C LEU A 148 -8.01 -8.43 -9.10
N ALA A 149 -8.69 -9.29 -9.84
CA ALA A 149 -8.28 -10.68 -10.01
C ALA A 149 -7.02 -10.82 -10.87
N ASP A 150 -7.03 -10.26 -12.08
CA ASP A 150 -6.01 -10.52 -13.10
C ASP A 150 -4.72 -9.76 -12.86
N ARG A 151 -4.79 -8.52 -12.33
CA ARG A 151 -3.60 -7.67 -12.12
C ARG A 151 -3.05 -7.77 -10.71
N LEU A 152 -3.91 -7.89 -9.70
CA LEU A 152 -3.49 -7.89 -8.29
C LEU A 152 -3.56 -9.27 -7.63
N GLY A 153 -4.13 -10.28 -8.29
CA GLY A 153 -4.29 -11.62 -7.70
C GLY A 153 -5.21 -11.62 -6.47
N VAL A 154 -6.09 -10.63 -6.34
CA VAL A 154 -6.97 -10.48 -5.19
C VAL A 154 -8.10 -11.51 -5.28
N PRO A 155 -8.42 -12.24 -4.19
CA PRO A 155 -9.56 -13.13 -4.17
C PRO A 155 -10.86 -12.31 -4.13
N VAL A 156 -11.34 -11.86 -5.29
CA VAL A 156 -12.46 -10.92 -5.42
C VAL A 156 -13.73 -11.39 -4.70
N ALA A 157 -13.96 -12.71 -4.62
CA ALA A 157 -15.09 -13.30 -3.90
C ALA A 157 -15.10 -13.00 -2.39
N ALA A 158 -13.94 -12.67 -1.80
CA ALA A 158 -13.83 -12.29 -0.39
C ALA A 158 -14.22 -10.83 -0.13
N TYR A 159 -14.37 -10.00 -1.16
CA TYR A 159 -14.68 -8.58 -1.02
C TYR A 159 -16.10 -8.25 -1.51
N ALA A 160 -16.86 -7.59 -0.65
CA ALA A 160 -18.18 -7.07 -0.96
C ALA A 160 -18.07 -5.63 -1.50
N LEU A 161 -18.85 -5.30 -2.52
CA LEU A 161 -18.96 -3.91 -2.98
C LEU A 161 -19.73 -3.10 -1.92
N THR A 162 -19.10 -2.06 -1.37
CA THR A 162 -19.70 -1.20 -0.33
C THR A 162 -20.05 0.19 -0.85
N ARG A 163 -19.38 0.67 -1.90
CA ARG A 163 -19.65 1.97 -2.52
C ARG A 163 -19.51 1.90 -4.02
N ARG A 164 -20.40 2.61 -4.72
CA ARG A 164 -20.30 2.91 -6.14
C ARG A 164 -20.63 4.39 -6.35
N SER A 165 -19.79 5.08 -7.11
CA SER A 165 -20.05 6.45 -7.59
C SER A 165 -19.70 6.54 -9.07
N ARG A 166 -20.41 7.39 -9.80
CA ARG A 166 -20.18 7.66 -11.21
C ARG A 166 -20.00 9.16 -11.42
N HIS A 167 -19.02 9.53 -12.21
CA HIS A 167 -18.68 10.90 -12.56
C HIS A 167 -18.65 11.05 -14.08
N GLU A 168 -19.46 11.96 -14.61
CA GLU A 168 -19.42 12.30 -16.02
C GLU A 168 -18.23 13.22 -16.31
N ARG A 169 -17.40 12.83 -17.28
CA ARG A 169 -16.33 13.65 -17.86
C ARG A 169 -16.76 14.10 -19.26
N PRO A 170 -16.14 15.14 -19.83
CA PRO A 170 -16.51 15.63 -21.16
C PRO A 170 -16.50 14.55 -22.27
N ALA A 171 -15.62 13.55 -22.16
CA ALA A 171 -15.39 12.55 -23.19
C ALA A 171 -15.40 11.09 -22.67
N ARG A 172 -15.88 10.83 -21.44
CA ARG A 172 -16.01 9.49 -20.83
C ARG A 172 -16.84 9.53 -19.54
N SER A 173 -17.16 8.36 -18.98
CA SER A 173 -17.69 8.26 -17.61
C SER A 173 -16.69 7.54 -16.71
N ASP A 174 -16.36 8.13 -15.57
CA ASP A 174 -15.50 7.52 -14.56
C ASP A 174 -16.35 6.87 -13.46
N HIS A 175 -15.93 5.71 -12.95
CA HIS A 175 -16.59 5.02 -11.84
C HIS A 175 -15.61 4.80 -10.69
N GLU A 176 -16.03 5.17 -9.49
CA GLU A 176 -15.31 4.87 -8.25
C GLU A 176 -16.05 3.76 -7.50
N LEU A 177 -15.34 2.66 -7.26
CA LEU A 177 -15.87 1.47 -6.62
C LEU A 177 -15.04 1.16 -5.39
N SER A 178 -15.70 0.97 -4.24
CA SER A 178 -15.04 0.52 -3.02
C SER A 178 -15.49 -0.89 -2.69
N PHE A 179 -14.52 -1.78 -2.49
CA PHE A 179 -14.71 -3.15 -2.10
C PHE A 179 -14.11 -3.38 -0.72
N GLU A 180 -14.84 -4.02 0.18
CA GLU A 180 -14.38 -4.32 1.53
C GLU A 180 -14.43 -5.81 1.83
N ARG A 181 -13.37 -6.34 2.44
CA ARG A 181 -13.40 -7.63 3.11
C ARG A 181 -13.30 -7.45 4.61
N ARG A 182 -13.98 -8.32 5.34
CA ARG A 182 -13.80 -8.45 6.78
C ARG A 182 -12.65 -9.40 7.06
N TYR A 183 -11.63 -8.92 7.75
CA TYR A 183 -10.44 -9.69 8.12
C TYR A 183 -10.57 -10.31 9.51
N SER A 184 -11.16 -9.57 10.46
CA SER A 184 -11.44 -10.05 11.82
C SER A 184 -12.73 -9.44 12.37
N ASP A 185 -13.45 -10.19 13.20
CA ASP A 185 -14.65 -9.72 13.89
C ASP A 185 -14.32 -9.04 15.22
N GLN A 186 -13.39 -9.61 16.01
CA GLN A 186 -13.01 -9.11 17.33
C GLN A 186 -11.51 -9.34 17.59
N PRO A 187 -10.70 -8.28 17.71
CA PRO A 187 -11.01 -6.90 17.35
C PRO A 187 -11.46 -6.77 15.89
N GLU A 188 -12.28 -5.77 15.58
CA GLU A 188 -12.77 -5.58 14.21
C GLU A 188 -11.64 -5.18 13.28
N LEU A 189 -11.46 -5.86 12.17
CA LEU A 189 -10.51 -5.45 11.14
C LEU A 189 -11.16 -5.63 9.78
N ARG A 190 -11.17 -4.54 9.01
CA ARG A 190 -11.64 -4.52 7.63
C ARG A 190 -10.53 -4.01 6.74
N GLU A 191 -10.51 -4.54 5.54
CA GLU A 191 -9.62 -4.09 4.50
C GLU A 191 -10.44 -3.62 3.32
N ARG A 192 -10.14 -2.41 2.85
CA ARG A 192 -10.80 -1.77 1.73
C ARG A 192 -9.85 -1.67 0.55
N ILE A 193 -10.38 -1.94 -0.65
CA ILE A 193 -9.74 -1.65 -1.91
C ILE A 193 -10.65 -0.69 -2.68
N ASP A 194 -10.07 0.43 -3.10
CA ASP A 194 -10.74 1.41 -3.93
C ASP A 194 -10.23 1.26 -5.37
N VAL A 195 -11.15 1.19 -6.34
CA VAL A 195 -10.86 1.02 -7.77
C VAL A 195 -11.48 2.17 -8.54
N LEU A 196 -10.65 2.86 -9.33
CA LEU A 196 -11.10 3.84 -10.30
C LEU A 196 -11.15 3.19 -11.69
N VAL A 197 -12.31 3.28 -12.33
CA VAL A 197 -12.49 2.91 -13.73
C VAL A 197 -12.67 4.19 -14.52
N ALA A 198 -11.65 4.62 -15.25
CA ALA A 198 -11.67 5.82 -16.07
C ALA A 198 -12.10 5.46 -17.50
N GLY A 199 -13.40 5.58 -17.80
CA GLY A 199 -13.97 5.08 -19.05
C GLY A 199 -13.94 3.55 -19.12
N ASP A 200 -13.06 2.99 -19.97
CA ASP A 200 -12.87 1.55 -20.20
C ASP A 200 -11.54 1.01 -19.67
N GLN A 201 -10.83 1.77 -18.83
CA GLN A 201 -9.56 1.37 -18.23
C GLN A 201 -9.57 1.53 -16.71
N VAL A 202 -8.94 0.58 -16.01
CA VAL A 202 -8.68 0.70 -14.57
C VAL A 202 -7.44 1.55 -14.35
N ALA A 203 -7.62 2.56 -13.50
CA ALA A 203 -6.64 3.59 -13.16
C ALA A 203 -6.26 3.50 -11.68
#